data_AF-A0A1G1XVE4-F1
#
_entry.id   AF-A0A1G1XVE4-F1
#
_cell.length_a   1.000
_cell.length_b   1.000
_cell.length_c   1.000
_cell.angle_alpha   90.00
_cell.angle_beta   90.00
_cell.angle_gamma   90.00
#
_symmetry.space_group_name_H-M   'P 1'
#
loop_
_entity.id
_entity.type
_entity.pdbx_description
1 polymer ?
#
loop_
_entity_poly.entity_id
_entity_poly.type
_entity_poly.pdbx_seq_one_letter_code
_entity_poly.pdbx_strand_id
1 'polypeptide(L)'
;MPKGHPSVSKEVKNQIIKRIKEEGLPVSQVASEHGLKPRTIYQWIARGVTAPPSILEISKLKRENQALKELIGQITLEMSLNKKKADDR
;
A
#
# COMPACT_ATOMS: atom_id res chain seq x y z
N MET A 1 -37.83 -13.63 10.61
CA MET A 1 -37.04 -13.98 9.41
C MET A 1 -35.58 -13.66 9.68
N PRO A 2 -34.64 -14.61 9.58
CA PRO A 2 -33.23 -14.29 9.73
C PRO A 2 -32.78 -13.44 8.53
N LYS A 3 -32.49 -12.16 8.78
CA LYS A 3 -31.89 -11.25 7.78
C LYS A 3 -30.37 -11.50 7.75
N GLY A 4 -29.95 -12.56 7.06
CA GLY A 4 -28.54 -12.82 6.77
C GLY A 4 -28.33 -12.82 5.27
N HIS A 5 -27.50 -11.91 4.74
CA HIS A 5 -27.00 -12.06 3.37
C HIS A 5 -26.17 -13.35 3.24
N PRO A 6 -26.13 -14.00 2.06
CA PRO A 6 -25.26 -15.14 1.83
C PRO A 6 -23.82 -14.80 2.24
N SER A 7 -23.25 -15.59 3.13
CA SER A 7 -21.86 -15.41 3.54
C SER A 7 -20.97 -15.79 2.36
N VAL A 8 -20.11 -14.86 1.94
CA VAL A 8 -19.02 -15.16 0.99
C VAL A 8 -18.20 -16.31 1.56
N SER A 9 -17.87 -17.29 0.72
CA SER A 9 -17.08 -18.45 1.15
C SER A 9 -15.69 -18.00 1.60
N LYS A 10 -15.08 -18.75 2.52
CA LYS A 10 -13.73 -18.45 3.03
C LYS A 10 -12.70 -18.41 1.90
N GLU A 11 -12.85 -19.28 0.91
CA GLU A 11 -11.97 -19.36 -0.25
C GLU A 11 -12.03 -18.10 -1.12
N VAL A 12 -13.23 -17.66 -1.49
CA VAL A 12 -13.44 -16.44 -2.29
C VAL A 12 -12.94 -15.21 -1.52
N LYS A 13 -13.19 -15.16 -0.21
CA LYS A 13 -12.67 -14.09 0.65
C LYS A 13 -11.13 -14.05 0.65
N ASN A 14 -10.47 -15.21 0.75
CA ASN A 14 -9.01 -15.28 0.72
C ASN A 14 -8.43 -14.84 -0.62
N GLN A 15 -9.04 -15.29 -1.73
CA GLN A 15 -8.66 -14.87 -3.08
C GLN A 15 -8.78 -13.34 -3.24
N ILE A 16 -9.90 -12.75 -2.82
CA ILE A 16 -10.11 -11.29 -2.86
C ILE A 16 -9.02 -10.56 -2.07
N ILE A 17 -8.70 -11.01 -0.85
CA ILE A 17 -7.66 -10.39 -0.02
C ILE A 17 -6.28 -10.51 -0.69
N LYS A 18 -5.97 -11.66 -1.30
CA LYS A 18 -4.72 -11.90 -2.02
C LYS A 18 -4.53 -10.90 -3.17
N ARG A 19 -5.55 -10.75 -4.03
CA ARG A 19 -5.51 -9.81 -5.16
C ARG A 19 -5.32 -8.35 -4.73
N ILE A 20 -5.86 -7.98 -3.58
CA ILE A 20 -5.70 -6.62 -3.05
C ILE A 20 -4.30 -6.41 -2.45
N LYS A 21 -3.81 -7.37 -1.65
CA LYS A 21 -2.54 -7.22 -0.90
C LYS A 21 -1.30 -7.52 -1.72
N GLU A 22 -1.36 -8.51 -2.60
CA GLU A 22 -0.21 -9.01 -3.37
C GLU A 22 -0.19 -8.43 -4.79
N GLU A 23 -1.33 -8.37 -5.47
CA GLU A 23 -1.40 -7.84 -6.85
C GLU A 23 -1.63 -6.31 -6.89
N GLY A 24 -1.90 -5.69 -5.74
CA GLY A 24 -2.06 -4.23 -5.62
C GLY A 24 -3.33 -3.66 -6.26
N LEU A 25 -4.33 -4.50 -6.55
CA LEU A 25 -5.57 -4.05 -7.19
C LEU A 25 -6.42 -3.17 -6.25
N PRO A 26 -7.06 -2.12 -6.79
CA PRO A 26 -7.86 -1.22 -5.97
C PRO A 26 -9.12 -1.92 -5.42
N VAL A 27 -9.42 -1.68 -4.14
CA VAL A 27 -10.56 -2.30 -3.43
C VAL A 27 -11.89 -2.03 -4.14
N SER A 28 -12.06 -0.85 -4.75
CA SER A 28 -13.27 -0.49 -5.51
C SER A 28 -13.50 -1.37 -6.73
N GLN A 29 -12.43 -1.67 -7.48
CA GLN A 29 -12.48 -2.53 -8.65
C GLN A 29 -12.82 -3.97 -8.24
N VAL A 30 -12.06 -4.54 -7.32
CA VAL A 30 -12.26 -5.92 -6.84
C VAL A 30 -13.64 -6.09 -6.21
N ALA A 31 -14.13 -5.08 -5.48
CA ALA A 31 -15.48 -5.09 -4.93
C ALA A 31 -16.55 -5.16 -6.02
N SER A 32 -16.40 -4.36 -7.09
CA SER A 32 -17.34 -4.35 -8.22
C SER A 32 -17.34 -5.69 -8.97
N GLU A 33 -16.16 -6.27 -9.24
CA GLU A 33 -16.00 -7.57 -9.93
C GLU A 33 -16.72 -8.71 -9.19
N HIS A 34 -16.72 -8.66 -7.85
CA HIS A 34 -17.31 -9.69 -6.99
C HIS A 34 -18.71 -9.34 -6.45
N GLY A 35 -19.33 -8.24 -6.91
CA GLY A 35 -20.66 -7.81 -6.45
C GLY A 35 -20.73 -7.44 -4.97
N LEU A 36 -19.61 -6.99 -4.39
CA LEU A 36 -19.48 -6.63 -2.98
C LEU A 36 -19.47 -5.11 -2.79
N LYS A 37 -19.87 -4.68 -1.59
CA LYS A 37 -19.63 -3.29 -1.16
C LYS A 37 -18.16 -3.17 -0.71
N PRO A 38 -17.42 -2.12 -1.12
CA PRO A 38 -16.03 -1.90 -0.69
C PRO A 38 -15.86 -1.95 0.85
N ARG A 39 -16.84 -1.42 1.59
CA ARG A 39 -16.88 -1.46 3.06
C ARG A 39 -16.74 -2.89 3.64
N THR A 40 -17.33 -3.89 2.99
CA THR A 40 -17.24 -5.29 3.42
C THR A 40 -15.80 -5.79 3.37
N ILE A 41 -15.08 -5.45 2.29
CA ILE A 41 -13.69 -5.83 2.09
C ILE A 41 -12.80 -5.10 3.10
N TYR A 42 -13.00 -3.80 3.31
CA TYR A 42 -12.26 -3.06 4.35
C TYR A 42 -12.48 -3.64 5.74
N GLN A 43 -13.69 -4.08 6.07
CA GLN A 43 -13.97 -4.73 7.35
C GLN A 43 -13.24 -6.08 7.49
N TRP A 44 -13.08 -6.85 6.41
CA TRP A 44 -12.28 -8.08 6.43
C TRP A 44 -10.80 -7.81 6.61
N ILE A 45 -10.26 -6.81 5.91
CA ILE A 45 -8.86 -6.41 6.05
C ILE A 45 -8.61 -5.98 7.49
N ALA A 46 -9.44 -5.07 8.04
CA ALA A 46 -9.33 -4.58 9.40
C ALA A 46 -9.40 -5.71 10.45
N ARG A 47 -10.34 -6.66 10.30
CA ARG A 47 -10.44 -7.83 11.20
C ARG A 47 -9.27 -8.81 11.07
N GLY A 48 -8.60 -8.82 9.93
CA GLY A 48 -7.40 -9.64 9.69
C GLY A 48 -6.11 -9.00 10.17
N VAL A 49 -6.14 -7.75 10.65
CA VAL A 49 -5.00 -7.09 11.28
C VAL A 49 -4.91 -7.60 12.72
N THR A 50 -4.02 -8.56 12.96
CA THR A 50 -3.76 -9.14 14.29
C THR A 50 -2.95 -8.21 15.18
N ALA A 51 -2.17 -7.31 14.59
CA ALA A 51 -1.50 -6.20 15.27
C ALA A 51 -1.47 -4.99 14.32
N PRO A 52 -2.04 -3.83 14.70
CA PRO A 52 -1.82 -2.62 13.93
C PRO A 52 -0.32 -2.32 13.88
N PRO A 53 0.22 -1.83 12.75
CA PRO A 53 1.62 -1.46 12.67
C PRO A 53 1.98 -0.47 13.79
N SER A 54 3.09 -0.70 14.48
CA SER A 54 3.48 0.13 15.60
C SER A 54 3.71 1.56 15.11
N ILE A 55 3.14 2.54 15.82
CA ILE A 55 3.34 3.97 15.51
C ILE A 55 4.83 4.33 15.50
N LEU A 56 5.63 3.67 16.34
CA LEU A 56 7.08 3.83 16.39
C LEU A 56 7.76 3.28 15.13
N GLU A 57 7.34 2.10 14.64
CA GLU A 57 7.87 1.51 13.41
C GLU A 57 7.53 2.37 12.19
N ILE A 58 6.29 2.86 12.09
CA ILE A 58 5.88 3.79 11.03
C ILE A 58 6.71 5.07 11.07
N SER A 59 6.92 5.63 12.27
CA SER A 59 7.71 6.85 12.44
C SER A 59 9.17 6.64 12.06
N LYS A 60 9.75 5.49 12.41
CA LYS A 60 11.11 5.09 12.02
C LYS A 60 11.23 4.97 10.50
N LEU A 61 10.32 4.23 9.86
CA LEU A 61 10.31 4.07 8.40
C LEU A 61 10.17 5.41 7.66
N LYS A 62 9.35 6.34 8.16
CA LYS A 62 9.23 7.67 7.57
C LYS A 62 10.54 8.47 7.65
N ARG A 63 11.25 8.40 8.78
CA ARG A 63 12.56 9.06 8.95
C ARG A 63 13.60 8.45 8.02
N GLU A 64 13.66 7.12 7.95
CA GLU A 64 14.57 6.41 7.04
C GLU A 64 14.29 6.77 5.57
N ASN A 65 13.03 6.80 5.16
CA ASN A 65 12.65 7.21 3.80
C ASN A 65 13.06 8.66 3.48
N GLN A 66 12.90 9.56 4.44
CA GLN A 66 13.29 10.96 4.29
C GLN A 66 14.81 11.10 4.14
N ALA A 67 15.59 10.43 4.99
CA ALA A 67 17.05 10.44 4.91
C ALA A 67 17.56 9.91 3.56
N LEU A 68 16.94 8.84 3.04
CA LEU A 68 17.27 8.30 1.73
C LEU A 68 16.99 9.30 0.60
N LYS A 69 15.86 10.01 0.64
CA LYS A 69 15.52 11.03 -0.35
C LYS A 69 16.51 12.20 -0.34
N GLU A 70 16.93 12.62 0.85
CA GLU A 70 17.92 13.69 1.02
C GLU A 70 19.28 13.30 0.42
N LEU A 71 19.74 12.08 0.71
CA LEU A 71 20.97 11.54 0.14
C LEU A 71 20.91 11.48 -1.40
N ILE A 72 19.81 10.98 -1.96
CA ILE A 72 19.61 10.94 -3.42
C ILE A 72 19.61 12.36 -3.99
N GLY A 73 18.97 13.32 -3.32
CA GLY A 73 18.95 14.72 -3.73
C GLY A 73 20.36 15.33 -3.78
N GLN A 74 21.18 15.10 -2.76
CA GLN A 74 22.56 15.57 -2.72
C GLN A 74 23.40 14.98 -3.85
N ILE A 75 23.35 13.66 -4.05
CA ILE A 75 24.08 12.97 -5.13
C ILE A 75 23.64 13.51 -6.51
N THR A 76 22.33 13.68 -6.71
CA THR A 76 21.77 14.20 -7.97
C THR A 76 22.24 15.63 -8.24
N LEU A 77 22.31 16.46 -7.21
CA LEU A 77 22.80 17.83 -7.31
C LEU A 77 24.28 17.85 -7.68
N GLU A 78 25.12 17.07 -7.00
CA GLU A 78 26.55 16.96 -7.32
C GLU A 78 26.79 16.50 -8.76
N MET A 79 26.04 15.48 -9.22
CA MET A 79 26.09 15.02 -10.60
C MET A 79 25.73 16.13 -11.59
N SER A 80 24.69 16.91 -11.31
CA SER A 80 24.26 18.01 -12.17
C SER A 80 25.29 19.14 -12.25
N LEU A 81 25.91 19.48 -11.13
CA LEU A 81 26.97 20.50 -11.05
C LEU A 81 28.24 20.05 -11.77
N ASN A 82 28.63 18.77 -11.59
CA ASN A 82 29.79 18.20 -12.27
C ASN A 82 29.57 18.14 -13.79
N LYS A 83 28.36 17.80 -14.25
CA LYS A 83 28.00 17.85 -15.66
C LYS A 83 28.11 19.27 -16.21
N LYS A 84 27.53 20.27 -15.53
CA LYS A 84 27.63 21.68 -15.95
C LYS A 84 29.07 22.15 -16.07
N LYS A 85 29.93 21.83 -15.09
CA LYS A 85 31.36 22.17 -15.13
C LYS A 85 32.12 21.49 -16.28
N ALA A 86 31.67 20.32 -16.74
CA ALA A 86 32.25 19.64 -17.88
C ALA A 86 31.80 20.25 -19.20
N ASP A 87 30.53 20.69 -19.30
CA ASP A 87 29.98 21.35 -20.48
C ASP A 87 30.52 22.78 -20.67
N ASP A 88 30.92 23.46 -19.58
CA ASP A 88 31.47 24.83 -19.59
C ASP A 88 33.00 24.88 -19.91
N ARG A 89 33.67 23.75 -20.18
CA ARG A 89 35.11 23.65 -20.55
C ARG A 89 35.31 23.25 -21.99
#